data_AF-A0A435T3N5-F1
#
_entry.id   AF-A0A435T3N5-F1
#
_cell.length_a   1.000
_cell.length_b   1.000
_cell.length_c   1.000
_cell.angle_alpha   90.00
_cell.angle_beta   90.00
_cell.angle_gamma   90.00
#
_symmetry.space_group_name_H-M   'P 1'
#
loop_
_entity.id
_entity.type
_entity.pdbx_description
1 polymer ?
#
loop_
_entity_poly.entity_id
_entity_poly.type
_entity_poly.pdbx_seq_one_letter_code
_entity_poly.pdbx_strand_id
1 'polypeptide(L)'
;MATEFAALLDHAKLVLAGEEPKPEEKLPPIDPEAIAVELGLNQPKQVADFGRMRRSFAFANHPDRVAPHLRQRAMIRMQVANMLIDEAKRRALAGARR
;
A
#
# COMPACT_ATOMS: atom_id res chain seq x y z
N MET A 1 -7.74 -27.10 -42.62
CA MET A 1 -7.11 -25.78 -42.39
C MET A 1 -8.04 -24.80 -41.69
N ALA A 2 -9.05 -24.19 -42.33
CA ALA A 2 -9.90 -23.17 -41.67
C ALA A 2 -10.80 -23.72 -40.56
N THR A 3 -11.32 -24.95 -40.73
CA THR A 3 -12.21 -25.63 -39.78
C THR A 3 -11.51 -26.06 -38.50
N GLU A 4 -10.26 -26.48 -38.58
CA GLU A 4 -9.45 -26.91 -37.43
C GLU A 4 -9.07 -25.73 -36.54
N PHE A 5 -8.79 -24.58 -37.16
CA PHE A 5 -8.52 -23.34 -36.43
C PHE A 5 -9.77 -22.86 -35.68
N ALA A 6 -10.95 -22.94 -36.29
CA ALA A 6 -12.21 -22.60 -35.64
C ALA A 6 -12.48 -23.50 -34.41
N ALA A 7 -12.28 -24.81 -34.55
CA ALA A 7 -12.43 -25.76 -33.44
C ALA A 7 -11.44 -25.48 -32.29
N LEU A 8 -10.19 -25.11 -32.62
CA LEU A 8 -9.19 -24.74 -31.62
C LEU A 8 -9.59 -23.45 -30.87
N LEU A 9 -10.12 -22.45 -31.58
CA LEU A 9 -10.60 -21.21 -30.97
C LEU A 9 -11.80 -21.46 -30.05
N ASP A 10 -12.72 -22.33 -30.43
CA ASP A 10 -13.88 -22.63 -29.59
C ASP A 10 -13.49 -23.43 -28.35
N HIS A 11 -12.54 -24.36 -28.45
CA HIS A 11 -11.95 -25.01 -27.29
C HIS A 11 -11.23 -24.00 -26.38
N ALA A 12 -10.47 -23.06 -26.94
CA ALA A 12 -9.80 -22.02 -26.17
C ALA A 12 -10.79 -21.12 -25.43
N LYS A 13 -11.90 -20.73 -26.07
CA LYS A 13 -12.98 -19.96 -25.41
C LYS A 13 -13.62 -20.74 -24.26
N LEU A 14 -13.85 -22.05 -24.43
CA LEU A 14 -14.42 -22.89 -23.36
C LEU A 14 -13.48 -23.01 -22.15
N VAL A 15 -12.17 -23.13 -22.39
CA VAL A 15 -11.16 -23.17 -21.32
C VAL A 15 -11.11 -21.82 -20.59
N LEU A 16 -11.09 -20.70 -21.32
CA LEU A 16 -11.06 -19.35 -20.73
C LEU A 16 -12.36 -19.00 -20.00
N ALA A 17 -13.51 -19.49 -20.46
CA ALA A 17 -14.80 -19.24 -19.81
C ALA A 17 -14.94 -19.96 -18.46
N GLY A 18 -14.11 -20.97 -18.18
CA GLY A 18 -14.06 -21.68 -16.90
C GLY A 18 -13.08 -21.09 -15.88
N GLU A 19 -12.24 -20.12 -16.26
CA GLU A 19 -11.39 -19.41 -15.32
C GLU A 19 -12.22 -18.36 -14.58
N GLU A 20 -12.49 -18.61 -13.29
CA GLU A 20 -13.07 -17.56 -12.45
C GLU A 20 -12.14 -16.34 -12.43
N PRO A 21 -12.67 -15.12 -12.59
CA PRO A 21 -11.86 -13.92 -12.59
C PRO A 21 -11.12 -13.83 -11.25
N LYS A 22 -9.79 -13.92 -11.32
CA LYS A 22 -8.94 -13.78 -10.14
C LYS A 22 -9.26 -12.43 -9.49
N PRO A 23 -9.56 -12.37 -8.18
CA PRO A 23 -9.88 -11.11 -7.53
C PRO A 23 -8.81 -10.07 -7.82
N GLU A 24 -9.18 -8.92 -8.39
CA GLU A 24 -8.24 -7.84 -8.64
C GLU A 24 -7.64 -7.38 -7.30
N GLU A 25 -6.34 -7.54 -7.17
CA GLU A 25 -5.62 -7.13 -5.96
C GLU A 25 -5.57 -5.60 -5.90
N LYS A 26 -6.38 -5.01 -5.00
CA LYS A 26 -6.38 -3.57 -4.77
C LYS A 26 -5.06 -3.13 -4.16
N LEU A 27 -4.30 -2.35 -4.91
CA LEU A 27 -3.00 -1.86 -4.47
C LEU A 27 -3.12 -0.81 -3.35
N PRO A 28 -2.32 -0.88 -2.26
CA PRO A 28 -2.34 0.11 -1.18
C PRO A 28 -2.04 1.53 -1.68
N PRO A 29 -2.76 2.58 -1.25
CA PRO A 29 -2.52 3.94 -1.74
C PRO A 29 -1.11 4.44 -1.39
N ILE A 30 -0.49 5.27 -2.24
CA ILE A 30 0.81 5.89 -1.97
C ILE A 30 0.72 7.38 -1.64
N ASP A 31 -0.49 7.93 -1.73
CA ASP A 31 -0.74 9.34 -1.51
C ASP A 31 -0.45 9.73 -0.05
N PRO A 32 0.22 10.86 0.22
CA PRO A 32 0.55 11.29 1.57
C PRO A 32 -0.66 11.47 2.49
N GLU A 33 -1.82 11.91 2.00
CA GLU A 33 -3.00 12.12 2.85
C GLU A 33 -3.54 10.78 3.35
N ALA A 34 -3.64 9.78 2.47
CA ALA A 34 -4.04 8.43 2.83
C ALA A 34 -3.09 7.81 3.88
N ILE A 35 -1.79 8.02 3.70
CA ILE A 35 -0.77 7.54 4.65
C ILE A 35 -0.86 8.31 5.98
N ALA A 36 -1.10 9.62 5.96
CA ALA A 36 -1.28 10.41 7.18
C ALA A 36 -2.50 9.95 8.00
N VAL A 37 -3.60 9.58 7.33
CA VAL A 37 -4.79 9.00 7.97
C VAL A 37 -4.46 7.65 8.60
N GLU A 38 -3.77 6.76 7.90
CA GLU A 38 -3.35 5.45 8.41
C GLU A 38 -2.41 5.57 9.61
N LEU A 39 -1.53 6.58 9.60
CA LEU A 39 -0.66 6.91 10.71
C LEU A 39 -1.40 7.58 11.89
N GLY A 40 -2.64 8.02 11.71
CA GLY A 40 -3.39 8.77 12.72
C GLY A 40 -2.85 10.20 12.95
N LEU A 41 -2.12 10.76 11.98
CA LEU A 41 -1.56 12.12 12.05
C LEU A 41 -2.57 13.23 11.75
N ASN A 42 -3.80 12.87 11.36
CA ASN A 42 -4.90 13.80 11.07
C ASN A 42 -5.68 14.25 12.33
N GLN A 43 -5.40 13.69 13.51
CA GLN A 43 -6.12 14.01 14.75
C GLN A 43 -5.34 15.00 15.63
N PRO A 44 -6.01 16.02 16.23
CA PRO A 44 -5.35 16.98 17.12
C PRO A 44 -4.95 16.35 18.47
N LYS A 45 -3.63 16.33 18.70
CA LYS A 45 -2.86 16.18 19.97
C LYS A 45 -3.42 15.22 21.04
N GLN A 46 -2.95 13.98 20.98
CA GLN A 46 -2.35 13.35 22.16
C GLN A 46 -0.82 13.31 22.01
N VAL A 47 -0.10 13.07 23.10
CA VAL A 47 1.34 12.77 23.08
C VAL A 47 1.54 11.55 22.18
N ALA A 48 1.86 11.79 20.91
CA ALA A 48 2.01 10.73 19.94
C ALA A 48 3.35 10.03 20.18
N ASP A 49 3.31 8.74 20.51
CA ASP A 49 4.49 7.88 20.47
C ASP A 49 4.84 7.62 18.99
N PHE A 50 5.56 8.56 18.40
CA PHE A 50 6.00 8.49 17.01
C PHE A 50 6.90 7.28 16.73
N GLY A 51 7.58 6.74 17.75
CA GLY A 51 8.38 5.53 17.63
C GLY A 51 7.50 4.29 17.43
N ARG A 52 6.46 4.17 18.25
CA ARG A 52 5.44 3.12 18.09
C ARG A 52 4.73 3.23 16.75
N MET A 53 4.30 4.42 16.37
CA MET A 53 3.64 4.67 15.07
C MET A 53 4.49 4.17 13.90
N ARG A 54 5.79 4.52 13.88
CA ARG A 54 6.73 4.05 12.85
C ARG A 54 6.85 2.53 12.83
N ARG A 55 6.99 1.90 13.99
CA ARG A 55 7.11 0.43 14.09
C ARG A 55 5.84 -0.28 13.60
N SER A 56 4.67 0.21 14.02
CA SER A 56 3.38 -0.33 13.59
C SER A 56 3.17 -0.20 12.09
N PHE A 57 3.47 0.96 11.52
CA PHE A 57 3.37 1.16 10.07
C PHE A 57 4.35 0.26 9.29
N ALA A 58 5.60 0.17 9.75
CA ALA A 58 6.60 -0.71 9.15
C ALA A 58 6.20 -2.19 9.22
N PHE A 59 5.59 -2.64 10.32
CA PHE A 59 5.14 -4.02 10.45
C PHE A 59 4.17 -4.43 9.34
N ALA A 60 3.28 -3.53 8.92
CA ALA A 60 2.31 -3.76 7.86
C ALA A 60 2.84 -3.46 6.44
N ASN A 61 3.85 -2.59 6.31
CA ASN A 61 4.25 -2.02 5.02
C ASN A 61 5.72 -2.27 4.63
N HIS A 62 6.49 -3.09 5.35
CA HIS A 62 7.90 -3.31 5.02
C HIS A 62 8.08 -4.07 3.69
N PRO A 63 8.98 -3.65 2.78
CA PRO A 63 9.19 -4.31 1.48
C PRO A 63 9.56 -5.80 1.62
N ASP A 64 10.33 -6.16 2.66
CA ASP A 64 10.72 -7.56 2.88
C ASP A 64 9.57 -8.46 3.38
N ARG A 65 8.41 -7.87 3.72
CA ARG A 65 7.27 -8.57 4.29
C ARG A 65 6.06 -8.64 3.35
N VAL A 66 6.14 -8.01 2.19
CA VAL A 66 5.09 -8.00 1.17
C VAL A 66 5.49 -8.84 -0.05
N ALA A 67 4.50 -9.20 -0.87
CA ALA A 67 4.74 -9.90 -2.11
C ALA A 67 5.67 -9.11 -3.06
N PRO A 68 6.47 -9.77 -3.91
CA PRO A 68 7.47 -9.12 -4.76
C PRO A 68 6.94 -7.94 -5.59
N HIS A 69 5.74 -8.05 -6.15
CA HIS A 69 5.12 -7.00 -6.96
C HIS A 69 4.66 -5.78 -6.14
N LEU A 70 4.53 -5.91 -4.81
CA LEU A 70 4.16 -4.83 -3.90
C LEU A 70 5.36 -4.09 -3.31
N ARG A 71 6.59 -4.61 -3.46
CA ARG A 71 7.79 -4.10 -2.76
C ARG A 71 8.08 -2.63 -3.07
N GLN A 72 7.98 -2.24 -4.34
CA GLN A 72 8.19 -0.83 -4.75
C GLN A 72 7.18 0.10 -4.07
N ARG A 73 5.92 -0.33 -4.02
CA ARG A 73 4.84 0.43 -3.38
C ARG A 73 5.03 0.51 -1.86
N ALA A 74 5.44 -0.58 -1.23
CA ALA A 74 5.85 -0.62 0.18
C ALA A 74 7.02 0.32 0.49
N MET A 75 8.04 0.38 -0.37
CA MET A 75 9.15 1.32 -0.22
C MET A 75 8.69 2.78 -0.26
N ILE A 76 7.88 3.15 -1.25
CA ILE A 76 7.32 4.51 -1.36
C ILE A 76 6.51 4.85 -0.12
N ARG A 77 5.62 3.96 0.31
CA ARG A 77 4.80 4.15 1.53
C ARG A 77 5.66 4.37 2.77
N MET A 78 6.73 3.59 2.94
CA MET A 78 7.67 3.75 4.05
C MET A 78 8.43 5.09 4.01
N GLN A 79 8.85 5.54 2.83
CA GLN A 79 9.51 6.84 2.68
C GLN A 79 8.58 7.99 3.05
N VAL A 80 7.34 7.98 2.53
CA VAL A 80 6.33 9.01 2.82
C VAL A 80 5.96 8.99 4.30
N ALA A 81 5.74 7.81 4.89
CA ALA A 81 5.43 7.70 6.31
C ALA A 81 6.56 8.23 7.21
N ASN A 82 7.82 7.93 6.90
CA ASN A 82 8.95 8.44 7.66
C ASN A 82 9.03 9.97 7.61
N MET A 83 8.87 10.56 6.42
CA MET A 83 8.82 12.01 6.22
C MET A 83 7.70 12.65 7.07
N LEU A 84 6.47 12.12 6.99
CA LEU A 84 5.32 12.64 7.74
C LEU A 84 5.52 12.57 9.25
N ILE A 85 6.06 11.45 9.75
CA ILE A 85 6.37 11.27 11.17
C ILE A 85 7.43 12.28 11.62
N ASP A 86 8.48 12.50 10.84
CA ASP A 86 9.55 13.43 11.19
C ASP A 86 9.06 14.89 11.16
N GLU A 87 8.19 15.25 10.21
CA GLU A 87 7.51 16.54 10.21
C GLU A 87 6.62 16.75 11.43
N ALA A 88 5.82 15.75 11.78
CA ALA A 88 4.94 15.81 12.94
C ALA A 88 5.75 15.97 14.24
N LYS A 89 6.87 15.23 14.37
CA LYS A 89 7.84 15.41 15.46
C LYS A 89 8.38 16.84 15.52
N ARG A 90 8.84 17.39 14.39
CA ARG A 90 9.36 18.78 14.32
C ARG A 90 8.31 19.79 14.76
N ARG A 91 7.06 19.66 14.30
CA ARG A 91 5.94 20.53 14.69
C ARG A 91 5.61 20.42 16.18
N ALA A 92 5.61 19.21 16.73
CA ALA A 92 5.36 18.97 18.16
C ALA A 92 6.44 19.62 19.04
N LEU A 93 7.72 19.45 18.68
CA LEU A 93 8.84 20.08 19.40
C LEU A 93 8.81 21.60 19.31
N ALA A 94 8.49 22.17 18.15
CA ALA A 94 8.36 23.62 17.99
C ALA A 94 7.20 24.20 18.82
N GLY A 95 6.08 23.46 18.91
CA GLY A 95 4.94 23.86 19.73
C GLY A 95 5.18 23.74 21.23
N ALA A 96 6.10 22.89 21.67
CA ALA A 96 6.47 22.75 23.09
C ALA A 96 7.48 23.81 23.58
N ARG A 97 8.13 24.52 22.65
CA ARG A 97 9.09 25.60 22.94
C ARG A 97 8.46 27.00 23.01
N ARG A 98 7.17 27.10 22.66
CA ARG A 98 6.38 28.33 22.73
C ARG A 98 5.57 28.34 24.03
#